data_AF-A0AA40DVZ8-F1
#
_entry.id   AF-A0AA40DVZ8-F1
#
_cell.length_a   1.000
_cell.length_b   1.000
_cell.length_c   1.000
_cell.angle_alpha   90.00
_cell.angle_beta   90.00
_cell.angle_gamma   90.00
#
_symmetry.space_group_name_H-M   'P 1'
#
loop_
_entity.id
_entity.type
_entity.pdbx_description
1 polymer ?
#
loop_
_entity_poly.entity_id
_entity_poly.type
_entity_poly.pdbx_seq_one_letter_code
_entity_poly.pdbx_strand_id
1 'polypeptide(L)'
;MQVFDQETGGWELGTVLRVEKETGFGPHVAGQDPLAFVKRFDIDPLNRYMQAVSEVGANINNRTRHQRISLSLIKMIISEERTRSEDLRVDESLHGLSGQALAKCHKCLKTISKVVMCLEQHITTYIEYIGYLKDRSERLSGVLLALLTHEDAAASIGFAAASVELAAAAKRDGSSMKTIAVMTMVFLLANFPAALFAVPFLKWDWGSGKTVQDNFWVYWAFVLPTTAAVLLVWVSITCRAWIREKAAEVFKFQIARCNFVRL
;
A
#
# COMPACT_ATOMS: atom_id res chain seq x y z
N MET A 1 45.47 0.10 -11.43
CA MET A 1 44.42 0.72 -12.27
C MET A 1 43.15 -0.14 -12.36
N GLN A 2 43.23 -1.48 -12.34
CA GLN A 2 42.07 -2.39 -12.41
C GLN A 2 41.33 -2.68 -11.09
N VAL A 3 41.92 -2.40 -9.92
CA VAL A 3 41.42 -2.96 -8.64
C VAL A 3 40.20 -2.20 -8.09
N PHE A 4 40.10 -0.89 -8.31
CA PHE A 4 38.94 -0.09 -7.86
C PHE A 4 37.71 -0.26 -8.78
N ASP A 5 37.94 -0.66 -10.03
CA ASP A 5 36.92 -0.91 -11.06
C ASP A 5 36.22 -2.27 -10.84
N GLN A 6 36.88 -3.20 -10.15
CA GLN A 6 36.41 -4.58 -9.99
C GLN A 6 35.22 -4.71 -9.03
N GLU A 7 35.13 -3.85 -8.00
CA GLU A 7 34.00 -3.88 -7.05
C GLU A 7 32.74 -3.24 -7.65
N THR A 8 32.87 -2.08 -8.32
CA THR A 8 31.76 -1.36 -8.96
C THR A 8 31.28 -2.11 -10.21
N GLY A 9 32.19 -2.57 -11.08
CA GLY A 9 31.85 -3.37 -12.25
C GLY A 9 31.40 -4.81 -11.92
N GLY A 10 31.77 -5.33 -10.74
CA GLY A 10 31.41 -6.70 -10.34
C GLY A 10 30.00 -6.79 -9.79
N TRP A 11 29.72 -6.06 -8.71
CA TRP A 11 28.47 -6.20 -7.98
C TRP A 11 27.32 -5.35 -8.54
N GLU A 12 27.55 -4.05 -8.79
CA GLU A 12 26.50 -3.13 -9.25
C GLU A 12 26.04 -3.48 -10.67
N LEU A 13 26.99 -3.55 -11.61
CA LEU A 13 26.72 -3.96 -12.99
C LEU A 13 26.21 -5.40 -13.07
N GLY A 14 26.80 -6.34 -12.29
CA GLY A 14 26.34 -7.73 -12.27
C GLY A 14 24.90 -7.90 -11.78
N THR A 15 24.48 -7.07 -10.82
CA THR A 15 23.10 -7.04 -10.33
C THR A 15 22.15 -6.50 -11.38
N VAL A 16 22.48 -5.36 -12.02
CA VAL A 16 21.67 -4.78 -13.09
C VAL A 16 21.53 -5.76 -14.27
N LEU A 17 22.63 -6.36 -14.73
CA LEU A 17 22.60 -7.33 -15.82
C LEU A 17 21.80 -8.58 -15.48
N ARG A 18 21.88 -9.06 -14.23
CA ARG A 18 21.08 -10.19 -13.77
C ARG A 18 19.60 -9.83 -13.85
N VAL A 19 19.19 -8.68 -13.32
CA VAL A 19 17.80 -8.25 -13.34
C VAL A 19 17.30 -8.06 -14.77
N GLU A 20 18.07 -7.44 -15.65
CA GLU A 20 17.71 -7.31 -17.07
C GLU A 20 17.58 -8.65 -17.78
N LYS A 21 18.43 -9.63 -17.46
CA LYS A 21 18.33 -10.98 -18.03
C LYS A 21 17.07 -11.69 -17.57
N GLU A 22 16.75 -11.59 -16.29
CA GLU A 22 15.54 -12.21 -15.72
C GLU A 22 14.26 -11.52 -16.19
N THR A 23 14.33 -10.20 -16.38
CA THR A 23 13.16 -9.37 -16.73
C THR A 23 13.00 -9.14 -18.22
N GLY A 24 14.01 -9.44 -19.04
CA GLY A 24 13.99 -9.21 -20.49
C GLY A 24 14.16 -7.74 -20.91
N PHE A 25 14.30 -6.80 -19.97
CA PHE A 25 14.38 -5.35 -20.27
C PHE A 25 15.82 -4.82 -20.41
N GLY A 26 16.68 -5.58 -21.09
CA GLY A 26 18.07 -5.21 -21.34
C GLY A 26 18.34 -4.74 -22.78
N PRO A 27 19.40 -3.94 -23.02
CA PRO A 27 19.79 -3.50 -24.36
C PRO A 27 20.32 -4.63 -25.28
N HIS A 28 20.71 -5.78 -24.72
CA HIS A 28 21.32 -6.90 -25.45
C HIS A 28 20.64 -8.24 -25.15
N VAL A 29 19.30 -8.32 -25.27
CA VAL A 29 18.62 -9.61 -25.21
C VAL A 29 18.84 -10.33 -26.54
N ALA A 30 19.92 -11.11 -26.62
CA ALA A 30 20.28 -11.84 -27.82
C ALA A 30 19.17 -12.84 -28.21
N GLY A 31 18.51 -12.58 -29.35
CA GLY A 31 17.63 -13.54 -30.02
C GLY A 31 16.16 -13.53 -29.60
N GLN A 32 15.67 -12.51 -28.89
CA GLN A 32 14.28 -12.43 -28.44
C GLN A 32 13.59 -11.18 -28.99
N ASP A 33 12.49 -11.39 -29.71
CA ASP A 33 11.71 -10.33 -30.32
C ASP A 33 11.20 -9.37 -29.22
N PRO A 34 11.52 -8.06 -29.24
CA PRO A 34 11.18 -7.11 -28.17
C PRO A 34 9.67 -7.04 -27.89
N LEU A 35 8.86 -7.40 -28.89
CA LEU A 35 7.40 -7.40 -28.84
C LEU A 35 6.81 -8.76 -28.41
N ALA A 36 7.60 -9.84 -28.38
CA ALA A 36 7.14 -11.18 -28.00
C ALA A 36 7.35 -11.49 -26.50
N PHE A 37 8.08 -10.63 -25.78
CA PHE A 37 8.36 -10.83 -24.35
C PHE A 37 7.15 -10.38 -23.50
N VAL A 38 6.06 -11.16 -23.55
CA VAL A 38 4.91 -11.01 -22.65
C VAL A 38 4.99 -12.11 -21.60
N LYS A 39 5.92 -11.98 -20.64
CA LYS A 39 5.97 -12.86 -19.47
C LYS A 39 5.18 -12.20 -18.34
N ARG A 40 4.22 -12.92 -17.77
CA ARG A 40 3.54 -12.49 -16.54
C ARG A 40 4.52 -12.65 -15.38
N PHE A 41 4.66 -11.63 -14.56
CA PHE A 41 5.59 -11.65 -13.43
C PHE A 41 4.82 -11.83 -12.13
N ASP A 42 5.32 -12.69 -11.25
CA ASP A 42 4.84 -12.72 -9.88
C ASP A 42 5.37 -11.52 -9.10
N ILE A 43 4.59 -11.05 -8.13
CA ILE A 43 4.87 -9.87 -7.31
C ILE A 43 6.19 -10.06 -6.51
N ASP A 44 6.43 -11.24 -5.96
CA ASP A 44 7.59 -11.53 -5.10
C ASP A 44 8.95 -11.38 -5.81
N PRO A 45 9.22 -12.06 -6.94
CA PRO A 45 10.50 -11.88 -7.65
C PRO A 45 10.63 -10.45 -8.19
N LEU A 46 9.54 -9.84 -8.64
CA LEU A 46 9.53 -8.47 -9.14
C LEU A 46 9.92 -7.45 -8.07
N ASN A 47 9.38 -7.61 -6.86
CA ASN A 47 9.74 -6.78 -5.71
C ASN A 47 11.22 -6.96 -5.32
N ARG A 48 11.75 -8.19 -5.36
CA ARG A 48 13.19 -8.46 -5.12
C ARG A 48 14.07 -7.79 -6.16
N TYR A 49 13.70 -7.85 -7.44
CA TYR A 49 14.41 -7.15 -8.51
C TYR A 49 14.39 -5.64 -8.30
N MET A 50 13.22 -5.07 -7.97
CA MET A 50 13.07 -3.64 -7.69
C MET A 50 13.95 -3.21 -6.50
N GLN A 51 13.98 -4.01 -5.42
CA GLN A 51 14.81 -3.75 -4.26
C GLN A 51 16.31 -3.78 -4.62
N ALA A 52 16.75 -4.80 -5.35
CA ALA A 52 18.15 -4.93 -5.76
C ALA A 52 18.61 -3.77 -6.67
N VAL A 53 17.78 -3.36 -7.63
CA VAL A 53 18.07 -2.21 -8.51
C VAL A 53 18.09 -0.90 -7.72
N SER A 54 17.17 -0.74 -6.77
CA SER A 54 17.13 0.44 -5.90
C SER A 54 18.36 0.53 -4.99
N GLU A 55 18.82 -0.59 -4.46
CA GLU A 55 20.04 -0.69 -3.64
C GLU A 55 21.29 -0.30 -4.45
N VAL A 56 21.39 -0.80 -5.68
CA VAL A 56 22.45 -0.41 -6.62
C VAL A 56 22.41 1.09 -6.90
N GLY A 57 21.24 1.65 -7.21
CA GLY A 57 21.07 3.09 -7.42
C GLY A 57 21.46 3.93 -6.20
N ALA A 58 21.14 3.46 -4.99
CA ALA A 58 21.55 4.11 -3.74
C ALA A 58 23.07 4.08 -3.54
N ASN A 59 23.71 2.93 -3.81
CA ASN A 59 25.17 2.79 -3.71
C ASN A 59 25.89 3.69 -4.72
N ILE A 60 25.43 3.71 -5.96
CA ILE A 60 25.91 4.59 -7.03
C ILE A 60 25.80 6.07 -6.63
N ASN A 61 24.67 6.50 -6.08
CA ASN A 61 24.50 7.88 -5.61
C ASN A 61 25.49 8.25 -4.50
N ASN A 62 25.73 7.35 -3.56
CA ASN A 62 26.71 7.56 -2.50
C ASN A 62 28.14 7.69 -3.08
N ARG A 63 28.53 6.78 -3.98
CA ARG A 63 29.85 6.83 -4.65
C ARG A 63 30.02 8.10 -5.50
N THR A 64 28.99 8.51 -6.22
CA THR A 64 28.99 9.77 -7.00
C THR A 64 29.26 10.97 -6.09
N ARG A 65 28.64 10.99 -4.89
CA ARG A 65 28.87 12.03 -3.89
C ARG A 65 30.32 12.04 -3.42
N HIS A 66 30.89 10.88 -3.10
CA HIS A 66 32.29 10.77 -2.69
C HIS A 66 33.25 11.27 -3.79
N GLN A 67 33.04 10.86 -5.05
CA GLN A 67 33.87 11.29 -6.18
C GLN A 67 33.81 12.80 -6.40
N ARG A 68 32.61 13.39 -6.30
CA ARG A 68 32.43 14.85 -6.43
C ARG A 68 33.16 15.61 -5.31
N ILE A 69 33.12 15.11 -4.08
CA ILE A 69 33.86 15.71 -2.95
C ILE A 69 35.36 15.63 -3.20
N SER A 70 35.89 14.47 -3.60
CA SER A 70 37.31 14.30 -3.93
C SER A 70 37.78 15.24 -5.04
N LEU A 71 36.98 15.39 -6.11
CA LEU A 71 37.26 16.33 -7.19
C LEU A 71 37.31 17.78 -6.69
N SER A 72 36.36 18.19 -5.84
CA SER A 72 36.33 19.53 -5.26
C SER A 72 37.55 19.81 -4.38
N LEU A 73 37.97 18.83 -3.56
CA LEU A 73 39.17 18.95 -2.72
C LEU A 73 40.44 19.08 -3.58
N ILE A 74 40.57 18.27 -4.63
CA ILE A 74 41.68 18.36 -5.57
C ILE A 74 41.73 19.75 -6.21
N LYS A 75 40.58 20.24 -6.71
CA LYS A 75 40.49 21.58 -7.32
C LYS A 75 40.85 22.69 -6.33
N MET A 76 40.41 22.58 -5.07
CA MET A 76 40.73 23.53 -4.02
C MET A 76 42.24 23.56 -3.75
N ILE A 77 42.88 22.39 -3.57
CA ILE A 77 44.33 22.28 -3.34
C ILE A 77 45.12 22.87 -4.53
N ILE A 78 44.72 22.58 -5.77
CA ILE A 78 45.36 23.17 -6.97
C ILE A 78 45.21 24.69 -6.96
N SER A 79 44.01 25.20 -6.66
CA SER A 79 43.76 26.65 -6.65
C SER A 79 44.58 27.35 -5.57
N GLU A 80 44.71 26.75 -4.40
CA GLU A 80 45.44 27.30 -3.26
C GLU A 80 46.96 27.27 -3.49
N GLU A 81 47.49 26.18 -4.07
CA GLU A 81 48.90 26.10 -4.47
C GLU A 81 49.24 27.06 -5.62
N ARG A 82 48.30 27.31 -6.54
CA ARG A 82 48.51 28.28 -7.62
C ARG A 82 48.65 29.69 -7.07
N THR A 83 47.79 30.10 -6.14
CA THR A 83 47.86 31.41 -5.47
C THR A 83 49.15 31.54 -4.66
N ARG A 84 49.54 30.50 -3.92
CA ARG A 84 50.77 30.49 -3.11
C ARG A 84 52.04 30.61 -3.95
N SER A 85 52.06 30.01 -5.14
CA SER A 85 53.18 30.13 -6.08
C SER A 85 53.26 31.51 -6.75
N GLU A 86 52.16 32.26 -6.85
CA GLU A 86 52.18 33.64 -7.36
C GLU A 86 52.77 34.60 -6.32
N ASP A 87 52.40 34.47 -5.04
CA ASP A 87 52.96 35.27 -3.94
C ASP A 87 54.47 35.04 -3.74
N LEU A 88 54.93 33.77 -3.79
CA LEU A 88 56.34 33.44 -3.61
C LEU A 88 57.25 34.02 -4.70
N ARG A 89 56.73 34.21 -5.93
CA ARG A 89 57.49 34.82 -7.04
C ARG A 89 57.70 36.32 -6.85
N VAL A 90 56.83 36.98 -6.09
CA VAL A 90 56.96 38.40 -5.73
C VAL A 90 58.07 38.58 -4.68
N ASP A 91 58.22 37.61 -3.77
CA ASP A 91 59.20 37.67 -2.67
C ASP A 91 60.62 37.23 -3.09
N GLU A 92 60.74 36.28 -4.03
CA GLU A 92 62.03 35.81 -4.56
C GLU A 92 62.79 36.91 -5.34
N SER A 93 62.08 37.91 -5.88
CA SER A 93 62.69 39.14 -6.42
C SER A 93 63.36 40.04 -5.38
N LEU A 94 63.14 39.81 -4.07
CA LEU A 94 63.60 40.68 -2.99
C LEU A 94 64.81 40.13 -2.18
N HIS A 95 65.06 38.82 -2.13
CA HIS A 95 66.15 38.26 -1.29
C HIS A 95 66.83 37.00 -1.87
N GLY A 96 68.08 37.15 -2.32
CA GLY A 96 68.83 36.17 -3.12
C GLY A 96 69.63 35.08 -2.39
N LEU A 97 69.23 34.59 -1.21
CA LEU A 97 70.03 33.58 -0.46
C LEU A 97 69.32 32.26 -0.12
N SER A 98 68.02 32.09 -0.44
CA SER A 98 67.22 30.88 -0.08
C SER A 98 66.85 29.96 -1.27
N GLY A 99 67.34 30.26 -2.48
CA GLY A 99 66.80 29.71 -3.74
C GLY A 99 66.91 28.19 -3.94
N GLN A 100 67.85 27.49 -3.30
CA GLN A 100 68.05 26.05 -3.56
C GLN A 100 66.98 25.16 -2.91
N ALA A 101 66.54 25.49 -1.70
CA ALA A 101 65.44 24.79 -1.02
C ALA A 101 64.10 25.12 -1.70
N LEU A 102 63.91 26.38 -2.09
CA LEU A 102 62.75 26.86 -2.83
C LEU A 102 62.60 26.15 -4.19
N ALA A 103 63.71 26.02 -4.94
CA ALA A 103 63.74 25.35 -6.24
C ALA A 103 63.41 23.85 -6.14
N LYS A 104 63.85 23.15 -5.09
CA LYS A 104 63.48 21.75 -4.83
C LYS A 104 61.98 21.61 -4.55
N CYS A 105 61.42 22.48 -3.71
CA CYS A 105 59.97 22.53 -3.45
C CYS A 105 59.16 22.77 -4.73
N HIS A 106 59.57 23.77 -5.53
CA HIS A 106 58.90 24.09 -6.79
C HIS A 106 58.92 22.91 -7.78
N LYS A 107 60.03 22.17 -7.85
CA LYS A 107 60.15 20.99 -8.71
C LYS A 107 59.26 19.82 -8.26
N CYS A 108 59.16 19.57 -6.96
CA CYS A 108 58.22 18.60 -6.40
C CYS A 108 56.77 18.99 -6.70
N LEU A 109 56.42 20.26 -6.46
CA LEU A 109 55.07 20.78 -6.69
C LEU A 109 54.62 20.63 -8.16
N LYS A 110 55.53 20.95 -9.09
CA LYS A 110 55.30 20.80 -10.53
C LYS A 110 55.10 19.34 -10.94
N THR A 111 55.73 18.41 -10.23
CA THR A 111 55.56 16.96 -10.44
C THR A 111 54.21 16.49 -9.91
N ILE A 112 53.81 16.96 -8.72
CA ILE A 112 52.51 16.68 -8.11
C ILE A 112 51.36 17.22 -8.99
N SER A 113 51.48 18.45 -9.49
CA SER A 113 50.47 19.06 -10.37
C SER A 113 50.19 18.19 -11.62
N LYS A 114 51.21 17.62 -12.24
CA LYS A 114 51.04 16.70 -13.39
C LYS A 114 50.26 15.44 -13.03
N VAL A 115 50.56 14.83 -11.87
CA VAL A 115 49.86 13.63 -11.39
C VAL A 115 48.41 13.95 -11.05
N VAL A 116 48.18 15.11 -10.45
CA VAL A 116 46.84 15.58 -10.08
C VAL A 116 45.97 15.81 -11.32
N MET A 117 46.50 16.37 -12.40
CA MET A 117 45.74 16.50 -13.66
C MET A 117 45.33 15.15 -14.24
N CYS A 118 46.22 14.16 -14.18
CA CYS A 118 45.88 12.79 -14.58
C CYS A 118 44.74 12.21 -13.72
N LEU A 119 44.82 12.40 -12.40
CA LEU A 119 43.79 11.95 -11.46
C LEU A 119 42.44 12.65 -11.68
N GLU A 120 42.43 13.96 -11.97
CA GLU A 120 41.21 14.71 -12.28
C GLU A 120 40.52 14.17 -13.54
N GLN A 121 41.29 13.87 -14.58
CA GLN A 121 40.77 13.27 -15.81
C GLN A 121 40.17 11.88 -15.54
N HIS A 122 40.83 11.08 -14.70
CA HIS A 122 40.33 9.76 -14.30
C HIS A 122 39.03 9.84 -13.51
N ILE A 123 38.94 10.72 -12.50
CA ILE A 123 37.73 10.92 -11.72
C ILE A 123 36.58 11.39 -12.60
N THR A 124 36.85 12.30 -13.54
CA THR A 124 35.82 12.81 -14.46
C THR A 124 35.26 11.71 -15.35
N THR A 125 36.14 10.90 -15.96
CA THR A 125 35.72 9.76 -16.80
C THR A 125 34.93 8.72 -16.01
N TYR A 126 35.31 8.51 -14.75
CA TYR A 126 34.63 7.58 -13.85
C TYR A 126 33.24 8.07 -13.41
N ILE A 127 33.07 9.38 -13.19
CA ILE A 127 31.77 9.99 -12.90
C ILE A 127 30.80 9.79 -14.08
N GLU A 128 31.27 9.93 -15.32
CA GLU A 128 30.45 9.66 -16.52
C GLU A 128 30.00 8.19 -16.58
N TYR A 129 30.91 7.25 -16.31
CA TYR A 129 30.58 5.82 -16.27
C TYR A 129 29.55 5.47 -15.18
N ILE A 130 29.75 5.96 -13.97
CA ILE A 130 28.78 5.79 -12.87
C ILE A 130 27.44 6.45 -13.24
N GLY A 131 27.47 7.62 -13.88
CA GLY A 131 26.27 8.30 -14.38
C GLY A 131 25.48 7.44 -15.36
N TYR A 132 26.16 6.76 -16.28
CA TYR A 132 25.52 5.80 -17.19
C TYR A 132 24.84 4.63 -16.44
N LEU A 133 25.53 4.03 -15.47
CA LEU A 133 24.94 2.95 -14.66
C LEU A 133 23.75 3.43 -13.84
N LYS A 134 23.82 4.66 -13.31
CA LYS A 134 22.71 5.29 -12.59
C LYS A 134 21.49 5.41 -13.49
N ASP A 135 21.65 6.02 -14.66
CA ASP A 135 20.57 6.21 -15.64
C ASP A 135 19.91 4.88 -16.01
N ARG A 136 20.73 3.84 -16.21
CA ARG A 136 20.26 2.50 -16.53
C ARG A 136 19.46 1.88 -15.38
N SER A 137 19.96 2.00 -14.15
CA SER A 137 19.28 1.54 -12.93
C SER A 137 17.94 2.26 -12.72
N GLU A 138 17.89 3.57 -12.93
CA GLU A 138 16.66 4.37 -12.78
C GLU A 138 15.60 3.99 -13.81
N ARG A 139 16.00 3.80 -15.08
CA ARG A 139 15.10 3.33 -16.14
C ARG A 139 14.54 1.95 -15.84
N LEU A 140 15.40 1.03 -15.41
CA LEU A 140 14.99 -0.32 -15.03
C LEU A 140 14.04 -0.28 -13.83
N SER A 141 14.32 0.52 -12.80
CA SER A 141 13.43 0.70 -11.65
C SER A 141 12.06 1.24 -12.06
N GLY A 142 12.00 2.18 -13.02
CA GLY A 142 10.74 2.72 -13.53
C GLY A 142 9.90 1.65 -14.24
N VAL A 143 10.53 0.81 -15.06
CA VAL A 143 9.85 -0.32 -15.73
C VAL A 143 9.34 -1.34 -14.70
N LEU A 144 10.17 -1.73 -13.73
CA LEU A 144 9.79 -2.68 -12.69
C LEU A 144 8.61 -2.17 -11.85
N LEU A 145 8.59 -0.88 -11.52
CA LEU A 145 7.47 -0.25 -10.81
C LEU A 145 6.18 -0.25 -11.63
N ALA A 146 6.28 0.01 -12.94
CA ALA A 146 5.11 -0.04 -13.82
C ALA A 146 4.55 -1.48 -13.92
N LEU A 147 5.41 -2.49 -13.96
CA LEU A 147 4.98 -3.90 -13.93
C LEU A 147 4.36 -4.28 -12.59
N LEU A 148 4.95 -3.83 -11.48
CA LEU A 148 4.47 -4.13 -10.14
C LEU A 148 3.08 -3.55 -9.93
N THR A 149 2.88 -2.30 -10.32
CA THR A 149 1.57 -1.64 -10.23
C THR A 149 0.53 -2.28 -11.13
N HIS A 150 0.93 -2.79 -12.31
CA HIS A 150 0.03 -3.53 -13.18
C HIS A 150 -0.41 -4.88 -12.58
N GLU A 151 0.51 -5.66 -11.99
CA GLU A 151 0.18 -6.92 -11.33
C GLU A 151 -0.62 -6.71 -10.04
N ASP A 152 -0.30 -5.69 -9.24
CA ASP A 152 -1.09 -5.28 -8.07
C ASP A 152 -2.52 -4.88 -8.47
N ALA A 153 -2.68 -4.16 -9.58
CA ALA A 153 -4.00 -3.80 -10.11
C ALA A 153 -4.79 -5.07 -10.50
N ALA A 154 -4.15 -6.03 -11.17
CA ALA A 154 -4.78 -7.29 -11.53
C ALA A 154 -5.22 -8.11 -10.28
N ALA A 155 -4.37 -8.18 -9.25
CA ALA A 155 -4.70 -8.83 -7.99
C ALA A 155 -5.87 -8.12 -7.26
N SER A 156 -5.90 -6.79 -7.29
CA SER A 156 -6.96 -5.99 -6.66
C SER A 156 -8.33 -6.24 -7.28
N ILE A 157 -8.39 -6.48 -8.60
CA ILE A 157 -9.64 -6.82 -9.30
C ILE A 157 -10.17 -8.17 -8.82
N GLY A 158 -9.30 -9.17 -8.65
CA GLY A 158 -9.68 -10.49 -8.13
C GLY A 158 -10.21 -10.41 -6.69
N PHE A 159 -9.53 -9.64 -5.83
CA PHE A 159 -9.97 -9.41 -4.46
C PHE A 159 -11.31 -8.66 -4.40
N ALA A 160 -11.52 -7.66 -5.26
CA ALA A 160 -12.78 -6.93 -5.34
C ALA A 160 -13.93 -7.86 -5.77
N ALA A 161 -13.71 -8.73 -6.76
CA ALA A 161 -14.69 -9.71 -7.20
C ALA A 161 -15.08 -10.68 -6.07
N ALA A 162 -14.09 -11.22 -5.35
CA ALA A 162 -14.31 -12.08 -4.19
C ALA A 162 -15.03 -11.35 -3.05
N SER A 163 -14.74 -10.07 -2.82
CA SER A 163 -15.42 -9.25 -1.82
C SER A 163 -16.89 -9.01 -2.17
N VAL A 164 -17.20 -8.81 -3.46
CA VAL A 164 -18.59 -8.69 -3.94
C VAL A 164 -19.34 -10.01 -3.76
N GLU A 165 -18.71 -11.14 -4.10
CA GLU A 165 -19.31 -12.46 -3.88
C GLU A 165 -19.55 -12.73 -2.40
N LEU A 166 -18.57 -12.43 -1.53
CA LEU A 166 -18.68 -12.55 -0.09
C LEU A 166 -19.79 -11.64 0.46
N ALA A 167 -19.90 -10.40 0.00
CA ALA A 167 -20.98 -9.49 0.40
C ALA A 167 -22.35 -10.01 -0.04
N ALA A 168 -22.46 -10.62 -1.22
CA ALA A 168 -23.68 -11.25 -1.70
C ALA A 168 -24.05 -12.49 -0.86
N ALA A 169 -23.07 -13.33 -0.51
CA ALA A 169 -23.25 -14.46 0.39
C ALA A 169 -23.67 -14.00 1.81
N ALA A 170 -22.95 -13.04 2.39
CA ALA A 170 -23.26 -12.45 3.69
C ALA A 170 -24.65 -11.79 3.72
N LYS A 171 -25.10 -11.18 2.60
CA LYS A 171 -26.47 -10.67 2.48
C LYS A 171 -27.52 -11.79 2.57
N ARG A 172 -27.25 -12.96 1.98
CA ARG A 172 -28.11 -14.14 2.11
C ARG A 172 -28.06 -14.69 3.53
N ASP A 173 -26.87 -14.81 4.12
CA ASP A 173 -26.70 -15.27 5.50
C ASP A 173 -27.38 -14.33 6.51
N GLY A 174 -27.36 -13.02 6.25
CA GLY A 174 -28.10 -12.02 7.03
C GLY A 174 -29.62 -12.19 6.97
N SER A 175 -30.16 -12.82 5.92
CA SER A 175 -31.57 -13.23 5.89
C SER A 175 -31.82 -14.42 6.82
N SER A 176 -30.92 -15.40 6.84
CA SER A 176 -31.00 -16.56 7.74
C SER A 176 -30.81 -16.16 9.22
N MET A 177 -29.90 -15.23 9.50
CA MET A 177 -29.66 -14.69 10.85
C MET A 177 -30.90 -13.99 11.41
N LYS A 178 -31.64 -13.27 10.56
CA LYS A 178 -32.92 -12.67 10.95
C LYS A 178 -33.92 -13.75 11.38
N THR A 179 -34.02 -14.86 10.66
CA THR A 179 -34.93 -15.95 11.03
C THR A 179 -34.62 -16.54 12.41
N ILE A 180 -33.34 -16.77 12.72
CA ILE A 180 -32.95 -17.30 14.04
C ILE A 180 -33.28 -16.32 15.17
N ALA A 181 -32.94 -15.03 14.99
CA ALA A 181 -33.24 -13.98 15.96
C ALA A 181 -34.75 -13.83 16.24
N VAL A 182 -35.57 -14.21 15.26
CA VAL A 182 -37.02 -14.12 15.36
C VAL A 182 -37.59 -15.31 16.07
N MET A 183 -37.06 -16.49 15.75
CA MET A 183 -37.41 -17.70 16.46
C MET A 183 -37.14 -17.53 17.96
N THR A 184 -35.98 -16.98 18.34
CA THR A 184 -35.66 -16.70 19.75
C THR A 184 -36.58 -15.65 20.38
N MET A 185 -36.92 -14.58 19.65
CA MET A 185 -37.85 -13.55 20.15
C MET A 185 -39.26 -14.10 20.39
N VAL A 186 -39.76 -14.98 19.50
CA VAL A 186 -41.05 -15.67 19.65
C VAL A 186 -41.02 -16.61 20.84
N PHE A 187 -39.99 -17.45 20.97
CA PHE A 187 -39.86 -18.36 22.11
C PHE A 187 -39.77 -17.62 23.43
N LEU A 188 -38.98 -16.54 23.49
CA LEU A 188 -38.81 -15.74 24.70
C LEU A 188 -40.13 -15.08 25.12
N LEU A 189 -40.88 -14.54 24.16
CA LEU A 189 -42.16 -13.88 24.44
C LEU A 189 -43.25 -14.89 24.83
N ALA A 190 -43.32 -16.04 24.16
CA ALA A 190 -44.31 -17.07 24.46
C ALA A 190 -44.09 -17.67 25.86
N ASN A 191 -42.85 -17.74 26.33
CA ASN A 191 -42.51 -18.36 27.61
C ASN A 191 -42.66 -17.43 28.82
N PHE A 192 -42.67 -16.11 28.61
CA PHE A 192 -42.80 -15.12 29.69
C PHE A 192 -44.14 -15.21 30.46
N PRO A 193 -45.31 -15.30 29.79
CA PRO A 193 -46.57 -15.57 30.48
C PRO A 193 -46.52 -16.90 31.24
N ALA A 194 -46.02 -17.98 30.63
CA ALA A 194 -45.94 -19.30 31.27
C ALA A 194 -45.14 -19.25 32.59
N ALA A 195 -44.01 -18.53 32.61
CA ALA A 195 -43.22 -18.33 33.83
C ALA A 195 -43.93 -17.43 34.86
N LEU A 196 -44.61 -16.36 34.42
CA LEU A 196 -45.41 -15.50 35.30
C LEU A 196 -46.60 -16.24 35.92
N PHE A 197 -47.21 -17.17 35.19
CA PHE A 197 -48.30 -18.01 35.69
C PHE A 197 -47.81 -19.17 36.58
N ALA A 198 -46.52 -19.49 36.56
CA ALA A 198 -45.92 -20.54 37.39
C ALA A 198 -45.48 -20.05 38.78
N VAL A 199 -45.30 -18.74 38.98
CA VAL A 199 -44.91 -18.19 40.29
C VAL A 199 -46.12 -18.08 41.23
N PRO A 200 -45.95 -18.40 42.54
CA PRO A 200 -47.06 -18.42 43.51
C PRO A 200 -47.58 -17.03 43.92
N PHE A 201 -47.17 -15.97 43.21
CA PHE A 201 -47.47 -14.57 43.53
C PHE A 201 -48.92 -14.18 43.17
N LEU A 202 -49.47 -14.81 42.14
CA LEU A 202 -50.89 -14.73 41.79
C LEU A 202 -51.61 -15.86 42.55
N LYS A 203 -52.36 -15.54 43.61
CA LYS A 203 -53.13 -16.54 44.36
C LYS A 203 -54.40 -16.91 43.58
N TRP A 204 -54.28 -17.83 42.64
CA TRP A 204 -55.39 -18.52 41.97
C TRP A 204 -56.12 -19.38 42.99
N ASP A 205 -57.23 -18.92 43.59
CA ASP A 205 -57.91 -19.55 44.72
C ASP A 205 -57.89 -21.10 44.73
N TRP A 206 -57.02 -21.68 45.56
CA TRP A 206 -56.81 -23.13 45.71
C TRP A 206 -57.88 -23.77 46.63
N GLY A 207 -58.95 -23.04 46.98
CA GLY A 207 -59.94 -23.43 47.98
C GLY A 207 -60.98 -24.47 47.54
N SER A 208 -61.03 -24.89 46.28
CA SER A 208 -61.94 -25.95 45.83
C SER A 208 -61.20 -26.95 44.95
N GLY A 209 -61.27 -28.24 45.29
CA GLY A 209 -60.55 -29.35 44.65
C GLY A 209 -60.97 -29.65 43.19
N LYS A 210 -61.19 -28.62 42.38
CA LYS A 210 -61.40 -28.71 40.93
C LYS A 210 -60.05 -28.58 40.23
N THR A 211 -59.72 -29.57 39.40
CA THR A 211 -58.48 -29.63 38.61
C THR A 211 -58.38 -28.52 37.54
N VAL A 212 -59.48 -27.80 37.27
CA VAL A 212 -59.53 -26.64 36.36
C VAL A 212 -60.16 -25.47 37.10
N GLN A 213 -59.41 -24.37 37.24
CA GLN A 213 -59.91 -23.16 37.87
C GLN A 213 -60.73 -22.30 36.91
N ASP A 214 -61.79 -21.67 37.41
CA ASP A 214 -62.72 -20.83 36.63
C ASP A 214 -62.03 -19.59 36.00
N ASN A 215 -60.85 -19.19 36.49
CA ASN A 215 -60.08 -18.05 35.99
C ASN A 215 -59.09 -18.38 34.85
N PHE A 216 -59.14 -19.59 34.27
CA PHE A 216 -58.28 -19.99 33.14
C PHE A 216 -58.42 -19.07 31.91
N TRP A 217 -59.52 -18.32 31.81
CA TRP A 217 -59.73 -17.34 30.74
C TRP A 217 -58.72 -16.17 30.75
N VAL A 218 -58.18 -15.81 31.92
CA VAL A 218 -57.19 -14.71 32.05
C VAL A 218 -55.87 -15.05 31.36
N TYR A 219 -55.51 -16.33 31.29
CA TYR A 219 -54.34 -16.79 30.54
C TYR A 219 -54.48 -16.47 29.05
N TRP A 220 -55.62 -16.81 28.44
CA TRP A 220 -55.91 -16.51 27.03
C TRP A 220 -55.98 -15.00 26.77
N ALA A 221 -56.52 -14.23 27.71
CA ALA A 221 -56.61 -12.78 27.62
C ALA A 221 -55.23 -12.08 27.59
N PHE A 222 -54.16 -12.67 28.14
CA PHE A 222 -52.82 -12.09 28.10
C PHE A 222 -51.94 -12.69 26.99
N VAL A 223 -52.07 -13.98 26.72
CA VAL A 223 -51.27 -14.71 25.72
C VAL A 223 -51.63 -14.28 24.30
N LEU A 224 -52.92 -14.13 23.98
CA LEU A 224 -53.36 -13.70 22.65
C LEU A 224 -52.84 -12.31 22.26
N PRO A 225 -53.03 -11.23 23.04
CA PRO A 225 -52.53 -9.91 22.65
C PRO A 225 -51.01 -9.84 22.64
N THR A 226 -50.32 -10.56 23.53
CA THR A 226 -48.86 -10.58 23.55
C THR A 226 -48.32 -11.25 22.29
N THR A 227 -48.89 -12.40 21.88
CA THR A 227 -48.54 -13.09 20.63
C THR A 227 -48.85 -12.22 19.41
N ALA A 228 -50.01 -11.55 19.40
CA ALA A 228 -50.38 -10.62 18.34
C ALA A 228 -49.45 -9.40 18.26
N ALA A 229 -49.02 -8.84 19.41
CA ALA A 229 -48.09 -7.71 19.46
C ALA A 229 -46.73 -8.06 18.85
N VAL A 230 -46.18 -9.25 19.11
CA VAL A 230 -44.92 -9.67 18.48
C VAL A 230 -45.07 -9.98 17.00
N LEU A 231 -46.18 -10.57 16.57
CA LEU A 231 -46.47 -10.72 15.13
C LEU A 231 -46.60 -9.36 14.44
N LEU A 232 -47.26 -8.39 15.08
CA LEU A 232 -47.39 -7.02 14.57
C LEU A 232 -46.05 -6.29 14.48
N VAL A 233 -45.21 -6.39 15.52
CA VAL A 233 -43.85 -5.81 15.52
C VAL A 233 -42.99 -6.48 14.44
N TRP A 234 -43.07 -7.79 14.29
CA TRP A 234 -42.37 -8.55 13.27
C TRP A 234 -42.76 -8.11 11.85
N VAL A 235 -44.06 -8.09 11.55
CA VAL A 235 -44.57 -7.63 10.25
C VAL A 235 -44.17 -6.17 10.01
N SER A 236 -44.23 -5.32 11.04
CA SER A 236 -43.82 -3.92 10.92
C SER A 236 -42.33 -3.73 10.61
N ILE A 237 -41.44 -4.56 11.17
CA ILE A 237 -39.99 -4.47 10.95
C ILE A 237 -39.59 -5.12 9.62
N THR A 238 -40.14 -6.29 9.29
CA THR A 238 -39.75 -7.08 8.12
C THR A 238 -40.47 -6.63 6.85
N CYS A 239 -41.76 -6.30 6.93
CA CYS A 239 -42.52 -5.72 5.83
C CYS A 239 -42.46 -4.19 5.81
N ARG A 240 -41.49 -3.55 6.45
CA ARG A 240 -41.38 -2.08 6.47
C ARG A 240 -41.24 -1.46 5.06
N ALA A 241 -40.69 -2.21 4.10
CA ALA A 241 -40.67 -1.85 2.68
C ALA A 241 -42.01 -2.14 1.97
N TRP A 242 -42.59 -3.33 2.19
CA TRP A 242 -43.87 -3.76 1.59
C TRP A 242 -45.09 -2.97 2.12
N ILE A 243 -45.06 -2.57 3.40
CA ILE A 243 -46.06 -1.71 4.05
C ILE A 243 -45.96 -0.27 3.53
N ARG A 244 -44.76 0.24 3.21
CA ARG A 244 -44.64 1.56 2.56
C ARG A 244 -45.31 1.57 1.18
N GLU A 245 -45.12 0.51 0.39
CA GLU A 245 -45.80 0.37 -0.91
C GLU A 245 -47.32 0.18 -0.74
N LYS A 246 -47.77 -0.73 0.14
CA LYS A 246 -49.20 -0.97 0.38
C LYS A 246 -49.92 0.21 1.05
N ALA A 247 -49.28 0.94 1.94
CA ALA A 247 -49.84 2.15 2.55
C ALA A 247 -50.00 3.27 1.50
N ALA A 248 -49.07 3.38 0.55
CA ALA A 248 -49.21 4.32 -0.57
C ALA A 248 -50.39 3.94 -1.49
N GLU A 249 -50.63 2.65 -1.72
CA GLU A 249 -51.79 2.15 -2.48
C GLU A 249 -53.12 2.39 -1.75
N VAL A 250 -53.20 2.14 -0.44
CA VAL A 250 -54.41 2.37 0.36
C VAL A 250 -54.75 3.87 0.46
N PHE A 251 -53.75 4.74 0.60
CA PHE A 251 -53.96 6.19 0.62
C PHE A 251 -54.51 6.70 -0.72
N LYS A 252 -54.04 6.18 -1.86
CA LYS A 252 -54.58 6.50 -3.20
C LYS A 252 -56.05 6.07 -3.34
N PHE A 253 -56.41 4.89 -2.84
CA PHE A 253 -57.78 4.38 -2.92
C PHE A 253 -58.76 5.23 -2.11
N GLN A 254 -58.32 5.77 -0.96
CA GLN A 254 -59.14 6.60 -0.09
C GLN A 254 -59.38 8.02 -0.67
N ILE A 255 -58.39 8.59 -1.38
CA ILE A 255 -58.54 9.87 -2.10
C ILE A 255 -59.51 9.71 -3.29
N ALA A 256 -59.41 8.62 -4.06
CA ALA A 256 -60.31 8.34 -5.17
C ALA A 256 -61.78 8.21 -4.73
N ARG A 257 -62.01 7.60 -3.55
CA ARG A 257 -63.36 7.46 -2.97
C ARG A 257 -63.95 8.78 -2.48
N CYS A 258 -63.13 9.73 -2.04
CA CYS A 258 -63.61 11.07 -1.66
C CYS A 258 -63.98 11.96 -2.86
N ASN A 259 -63.35 11.79 -4.02
CA ASN A 259 -63.73 12.52 -5.25
C ASN A 259 -65.04 12.00 -5.87
N PHE A 260 -65.37 10.73 -5.69
CA PHE A 260 -66.61 10.14 -6.22
C PHE A 260 -67.86 10.52 -5.41
N VAL A 261 -67.71 10.90 -4.14
CA VAL A 261 -68.85 11.31 -3.27
C VAL A 261 -69.16 12.81 -3.39
N ARG A 262 -68.38 13.56 -4.19
CA ARG A 262 -68.51 15.03 -4.35
C ARG A 262 -69.00 15.48 -5.74
N LEU A 263 -69.39 14.54 -6.59
CA LEU A 263 -70.07 14.73 -7.88
C LEU A 263 -71.52 14.27 -7.75
#